data_AF-A0A060VR71-F1
#
_entry.id   AF-A0A060VR71-F1
#
_cell.length_a   1.000
_cell.length_b   1.000
_cell.length_c   1.000
_cell.angle_alpha   90.00
_cell.angle_beta   90.00
_cell.angle_gamma   90.00
#
_symmetry.space_group_name_H-M   'P 1'
#
loop_
_entity.id
_entity.type
_entity.pdbx_description
1 polymer ?
#
loop_
_entity_poly.entity_id
_entity_poly.type
_entity_poly.pdbx_seq_one_letter_code
_entity_poly.pdbx_strand_id
1 'polypeptide(L)'
;MVSLSPGPPSSSSPPSPPRVKWSVLHDGEQEETEILVARGQRVKVNEAYGERASLVNFADSPEDLSLWLGELRSTDTGHYRCEVQQGLDDASDFTQIKVKGVVFHYRHASGRYAFSFSEAQAVCESIGAHIATPDQLLAAYYDGYEQCDAGWLADQSVRYPIQVPREGCYGDMDGRPGVRNYGTLEPEELFDVYCYVEHIDGKEQQLVNSFP
;
A
#
# COMPACT_ATOMS: atom_id res chain seq x y z
N MET A 1 -43.44 -61.89 -6.84
CA MET A 1 -42.07 -61.40 -7.15
C MET A 1 -42.22 -59.96 -7.57
N VAL A 2 -41.71 -59.03 -6.76
CA VAL A 2 -41.82 -57.58 -7.02
C VAL A 2 -40.54 -57.16 -7.76
N SER A 3 -40.71 -56.67 -8.99
CA SER A 3 -39.63 -56.12 -9.81
C SER A 3 -39.40 -54.67 -9.41
N LEU A 4 -38.17 -54.33 -9.04
CA LEU A 4 -37.76 -52.96 -8.72
C LEU A 4 -37.29 -52.26 -10.01
N SER A 5 -37.96 -51.17 -10.38
CA SER A 5 -37.57 -50.28 -11.47
C SER A 5 -36.28 -49.51 -11.16
N PRO A 6 -35.50 -49.07 -12.16
CA PRO A 6 -34.32 -48.25 -11.94
C PRO A 6 -34.73 -46.82 -11.51
N GLY A 7 -34.15 -46.32 -10.44
CA GLY A 7 -34.30 -44.93 -10.00
C GLY A 7 -33.64 -43.95 -10.98
N PRO A 8 -34.11 -42.69 -11.02
CA PRO A 8 -33.57 -41.68 -11.94
C PRO A 8 -32.12 -41.31 -11.56
N PRO A 9 -31.30 -40.85 -12.52
CA PRO A 9 -29.94 -40.40 -12.24
C PRO A 9 -30.01 -39.20 -11.29
N SER A 10 -29.25 -39.26 -10.20
CA SER A 10 -29.05 -38.15 -9.26
C SER A 10 -28.61 -36.91 -10.04
N SER A 11 -29.38 -35.84 -9.94
CA SER A 11 -29.04 -34.53 -10.48
C SER A 11 -27.83 -33.97 -9.75
N SER A 12 -26.62 -34.26 -10.22
CA SER A 12 -25.43 -33.52 -9.81
C SER A 12 -25.48 -32.15 -10.48
N SER A 13 -26.07 -31.18 -9.79
CA SER A 13 -25.83 -29.76 -10.09
C SER A 13 -24.33 -29.53 -10.21
N PRO A 14 -23.85 -28.76 -11.21
CA PRO A 14 -22.43 -28.46 -11.31
C PRO A 14 -21.94 -27.86 -9.98
N PRO A 15 -20.77 -28.26 -9.47
CA PRO A 15 -20.25 -27.76 -8.21
C PRO A 15 -20.17 -26.23 -8.28
N SER A 16 -20.74 -25.55 -7.28
CA SER A 16 -20.69 -24.09 -7.24
C SER A 16 -19.25 -23.64 -7.07
N PRO A 17 -18.80 -22.57 -7.75
CA PRO A 17 -17.44 -22.08 -7.61
C PRO A 17 -17.16 -21.65 -6.16
N PRO A 18 -15.94 -21.91 -5.65
CA PRO A 18 -15.56 -21.54 -4.30
C PRO A 18 -15.63 -20.01 -4.11
N ARG A 19 -15.94 -19.59 -2.89
CA ARG A 19 -15.88 -18.18 -2.47
C ARG A 19 -14.54 -17.94 -1.79
N VAL A 20 -13.77 -17.00 -2.32
CA VAL A 20 -12.47 -16.58 -1.78
C VAL A 20 -12.65 -15.21 -1.15
N LYS A 21 -12.18 -15.01 0.08
CA LYS A 21 -12.17 -13.71 0.78
C LYS A 21 -10.75 -13.43 1.26
N TRP A 22 -10.24 -12.26 0.92
CA TRP A 22 -9.03 -11.71 1.53
C TRP A 22 -9.40 -10.63 2.53
N SER A 23 -8.75 -10.65 3.68
CA SER A 23 -8.93 -9.64 4.73
C SER A 23 -7.62 -9.33 5.43
N VAL A 24 -7.56 -8.16 6.06
CA VAL A 24 -6.48 -7.78 6.99
C VAL A 24 -7.03 -7.77 8.42
N LEU A 25 -6.19 -8.20 9.35
CA LEU A 25 -6.47 -8.30 10.76
C LEU A 25 -5.67 -7.24 11.51
N HIS A 26 -6.39 -6.37 12.20
CA HIS A 26 -5.82 -5.37 13.09
C HIS A 26 -5.84 -5.91 14.54
N ASP A 27 -4.91 -5.42 15.36
CA ASP A 27 -4.84 -5.58 16.81
C ASP A 27 -5.49 -6.87 17.38
N GLY A 28 -4.76 -7.99 17.32
CA GLY A 28 -5.16 -9.22 18.01
C GLY A 28 -6.34 -9.99 17.39
N GLU A 29 -6.53 -9.88 16.07
CA GLU A 29 -7.48 -10.67 15.26
C GLU A 29 -8.97 -10.39 15.46
N GLN A 30 -9.34 -9.38 16.27
CA GLN A 30 -10.75 -9.07 16.53
C GLN A 30 -11.35 -8.08 15.52
N GLU A 31 -10.52 -7.29 14.84
CA GLU A 31 -10.95 -6.31 13.85
C GLU A 31 -10.48 -6.72 12.45
N GLU A 32 -11.37 -7.40 11.72
CA GLU A 32 -11.16 -7.87 10.36
C GLU A 32 -11.71 -6.87 9.34
N THR A 33 -10.86 -6.37 8.44
CA THR A 33 -11.29 -5.55 7.31
C THR A 33 -11.20 -6.36 6.03
N GLU A 34 -12.34 -6.48 5.33
CA GLU A 34 -12.40 -7.15 4.02
C GLU A 34 -11.65 -6.33 2.97
N ILE A 35 -10.72 -6.97 2.26
CA ILE A 35 -9.96 -6.37 1.14
C ILE A 35 -10.71 -6.66 -0.16
N LEU A 36 -10.98 -7.93 -0.43
CA LEU A 36 -11.73 -8.36 -1.61
C LEU A 36 -12.43 -9.70 -1.40
N VAL A 37 -13.45 -9.94 -2.21
CA VAL A 37 -14.18 -11.21 -2.30
C VAL A 37 -14.28 -11.62 -3.76
N ALA A 38 -13.96 -12.88 -4.05
CA ALA A 38 -14.09 -13.46 -5.37
C ALA A 38 -14.98 -14.71 -5.36
N ARG A 39 -15.75 -14.90 -6.43
CA ARG A 39 -16.52 -16.14 -6.68
C ARG A 39 -16.74 -16.33 -8.17
N GLY A 40 -16.19 -17.41 -8.73
CA GLY A 40 -16.17 -17.61 -10.19
C GLY A 40 -15.35 -16.49 -10.85
N GLN A 41 -15.86 -15.83 -11.89
CA GLN A 41 -15.16 -14.72 -12.57
C GLN A 41 -15.45 -13.33 -11.97
N ARG A 42 -16.12 -13.26 -10.82
CA ARG A 42 -16.53 -11.99 -10.21
C ARG A 42 -15.62 -11.70 -9.02
N VAL A 43 -14.94 -10.57 -9.06
CA VAL A 43 -14.13 -10.03 -7.96
C VAL A 43 -14.75 -8.71 -7.53
N LYS A 44 -14.99 -8.56 -6.23
CA LYS A 44 -15.41 -7.31 -5.60
C LYS A 44 -14.30 -6.87 -4.67
N VAL A 45 -13.72 -5.71 -4.94
CA VAL A 45 -12.71 -5.08 -4.09
C VAL A 45 -13.39 -4.04 -3.19
N ASN A 46 -12.97 -3.95 -1.94
CA ASN A 46 -13.43 -2.92 -1.01
C ASN A 46 -12.92 -1.54 -1.49
N GLU A 47 -13.76 -0.51 -1.38
CA GLU A 47 -13.45 0.85 -1.81
C GLU A 47 -12.15 1.40 -1.19
N ALA A 48 -11.83 1.01 0.05
CA ALA A 48 -10.58 1.41 0.72
C ALA A 48 -9.32 0.87 0.02
N TYR A 49 -9.44 -0.25 -0.69
CA TYR A 49 -8.33 -0.93 -1.38
C TYR A 49 -8.37 -0.77 -2.91
N GLY A 50 -9.49 -0.27 -3.46
CA GLY A 50 -9.63 0.30 -4.80
C GLY A 50 -8.77 -0.34 -5.90
N GLU A 51 -8.02 0.49 -6.64
CA GLU A 51 -7.13 0.08 -7.73
C GLU A 51 -5.85 -0.60 -7.25
N ARG A 52 -5.65 -0.71 -5.93
CA ARG A 52 -4.41 -1.22 -5.34
C ARG A 52 -4.48 -2.69 -4.95
N ALA A 53 -5.66 -3.30 -4.92
CA ALA A 53 -5.81 -4.71 -4.59
C ALA A 53 -6.42 -5.49 -5.76
N SER A 54 -5.80 -6.61 -6.13
CA SER A 54 -6.34 -7.51 -7.14
C SER A 54 -5.91 -8.96 -6.89
N LEU A 55 -6.63 -9.92 -7.46
CA LEU A 55 -6.16 -11.30 -7.52
C LEU A 55 -5.30 -11.50 -8.77
N VAL A 56 -4.13 -12.08 -8.60
CA VAL A 56 -3.19 -12.34 -9.70
C VAL A 56 -3.71 -13.49 -10.55
N ASN A 57 -3.81 -13.27 -11.88
CA ASN A 57 -4.15 -14.29 -12.88
C ASN A 57 -5.45 -15.10 -12.61
N PHE A 58 -6.36 -14.61 -11.77
CA PHE A 58 -7.54 -15.36 -11.33
C PHE A 58 -8.50 -15.78 -12.46
N ALA A 59 -8.53 -15.02 -13.56
CA ALA A 59 -9.33 -15.36 -14.74
C ALA A 59 -8.79 -16.58 -15.50
N ASP A 60 -7.47 -16.77 -15.50
CA ASP A 60 -6.77 -17.84 -16.24
C ASP A 60 -6.44 -19.04 -15.34
N SER A 61 -6.23 -18.79 -14.04
CA SER A 61 -5.94 -19.80 -13.02
C SER A 61 -6.77 -19.53 -11.76
N PRO A 62 -7.99 -20.08 -11.66
CA PRO A 62 -8.86 -19.91 -10.48
C PRO A 62 -8.30 -20.50 -9.18
N GLU A 63 -7.20 -21.25 -9.28
CA GLU A 63 -6.45 -21.83 -8.15
C GLU A 63 -5.36 -20.89 -7.62
N ASP A 64 -4.93 -19.91 -8.44
CA ASP A 64 -4.02 -18.86 -7.99
C ASP A 64 -4.84 -17.79 -7.23
N LEU A 65 -4.86 -17.93 -5.91
CA LEU A 65 -5.58 -17.02 -5.03
C LEU A 65 -4.66 -15.92 -4.49
N SER A 66 -3.51 -15.69 -5.13
CA SER A 66 -2.54 -14.72 -4.68
C SER A 66 -3.12 -13.31 -4.74
N LEU A 67 -3.04 -12.59 -3.62
CA LEU A 67 -3.41 -11.19 -3.54
C LEU A 67 -2.21 -10.33 -3.98
N TRP A 68 -2.40 -9.48 -4.98
CA TRP A 68 -1.49 -8.38 -5.28
C TRP A 68 -1.96 -7.13 -4.56
N LEU A 69 -1.07 -6.51 -3.79
CA LEU A 69 -1.29 -5.25 -3.11
C LEU A 69 -0.23 -4.22 -3.52
N GLY A 70 -0.66 -3.18 -4.23
CA GLY A 70 0.17 -2.07 -4.71
C GLY A 70 0.18 -0.86 -3.78
N GLU A 71 1.12 0.05 -4.04
CA GLU A 71 1.31 1.35 -3.34
C GLU A 71 1.38 1.23 -1.80
N LEU A 72 2.06 0.23 -1.28
CA LEU A 72 2.06 -0.10 0.15
C LEU A 72 2.30 1.11 1.07
N ARG A 73 1.43 1.27 2.07
CA ARG A 73 1.46 2.29 3.12
C ARG A 73 1.93 1.66 4.44
N SER A 74 2.46 2.46 5.36
CA SER A 74 2.81 2.00 6.71
C SER A 74 1.61 1.30 7.41
N THR A 75 0.40 1.82 7.18
CA THR A 75 -0.89 1.29 7.65
C THR A 75 -1.25 -0.10 7.10
N ASP A 76 -0.60 -0.54 6.02
CA ASP A 76 -0.81 -1.88 5.44
C ASP A 76 0.00 -2.96 6.18
N THR A 77 0.75 -2.59 7.22
CA THR A 77 1.38 -3.57 8.11
C THR A 77 0.32 -4.32 8.91
N GLY A 78 0.25 -5.64 8.75
CA GLY A 78 -0.76 -6.45 9.42
C GLY A 78 -0.67 -7.93 9.07
N HIS A 79 -1.60 -8.72 9.63
CA HIS A 79 -1.80 -10.11 9.25
C HIS A 79 -2.94 -10.19 8.25
N TYR A 80 -2.66 -10.80 7.10
CA TYR A 80 -3.59 -10.97 6.00
C TYR A 80 -4.09 -12.40 6.01
N ARG A 81 -5.40 -12.57 5.85
CA ARG A 81 -6.08 -13.86 5.86
C ARG A 81 -6.72 -14.11 4.51
N CYS A 82 -6.46 -15.28 3.96
CA CYS A 82 -7.21 -15.83 2.83
C CYS A 82 -8.18 -16.88 3.36
N GLU A 83 -9.47 -16.75 3.06
CA GLU A 83 -10.51 -17.73 3.40
C GLU A 83 -11.18 -18.26 2.13
N VAL A 84 -11.24 -19.58 1.98
CA VAL A 84 -11.85 -20.28 0.85
C VAL A 84 -13.00 -21.13 1.36
N GLN A 85 -14.19 -20.93 0.79
CA GLN A 85 -15.40 -21.66 1.16
C GLN A 85 -15.98 -22.41 -0.04
N GLN A 86 -16.17 -23.72 0.10
CA GLN A 86 -16.79 -24.59 -0.89
C GLN A 86 -17.90 -25.43 -0.25
N GLY A 87 -19.16 -24.99 -0.43
CA GLY A 87 -20.30 -25.68 0.16
C GLY A 87 -20.31 -25.55 1.68
N LEU A 88 -19.96 -26.63 2.38
CA LEU A 88 -19.81 -26.66 3.85
C LEU A 88 -18.34 -26.76 4.28
N ASP A 89 -17.41 -26.87 3.33
CA ASP A 89 -15.97 -26.96 3.59
C ASP A 89 -15.36 -25.56 3.60
N ASP A 90 -14.58 -25.24 4.64
CA ASP A 90 -13.88 -23.97 4.81
C ASP A 90 -12.37 -24.22 5.02
N ALA A 91 -11.52 -23.42 4.38
CA ALA A 91 -10.07 -23.42 4.57
C ALA A 91 -9.55 -21.98 4.71
N SER A 92 -8.55 -21.78 5.58
CA SER A 92 -7.93 -20.46 5.77
C SER A 92 -6.41 -20.54 5.90
N ASP A 93 -5.73 -19.51 5.42
CA ASP A 93 -4.27 -19.33 5.53
C ASP A 93 -3.94 -17.86 5.85
N PHE A 94 -2.76 -17.64 6.43
CA PHE A 94 -2.34 -16.32 6.91
C PHE A 94 -0.93 -15.97 6.44
N THR A 95 -0.73 -14.67 6.16
CA THR A 95 0.59 -14.11 5.88
C THR A 95 0.76 -12.76 6.55
N GLN A 96 1.99 -12.39 6.90
CA GLN A 96 2.28 -11.12 7.56
C GLN A 96 2.92 -10.15 6.57
N ILE A 97 2.32 -8.97 6.38
CA ILE A 97 2.96 -7.85 5.71
C ILE A 97 3.59 -6.94 6.75
N LYS A 98 4.83 -6.53 6.51
CA LYS A 98 5.49 -5.48 7.29
C LYS A 98 6.09 -4.44 6.36
N VAL A 99 5.38 -3.32 6.21
CA VAL A 99 5.85 -2.17 5.43
C VAL A 99 6.79 -1.38 6.31
N LYS A 100 8.07 -1.29 5.95
CA LYS A 100 9.04 -0.51 6.73
C LYS A 100 9.74 0.51 5.83
N GLY A 101 9.52 1.79 6.10
CA GLY A 101 10.28 2.87 5.51
C GLY A 101 10.01 4.18 6.24
N VAL A 102 11.01 5.05 6.33
CA VAL A 102 10.91 6.33 7.06
C VAL A 102 11.32 7.46 6.14
N VAL A 103 10.44 8.44 5.98
CA VAL A 103 10.79 9.75 5.41
C VAL A 103 11.30 10.63 6.53
N PHE A 104 12.45 11.25 6.32
CA PHE A 104 13.02 12.22 7.23
C PHE A 104 13.58 13.42 6.48
N HIS A 105 13.53 14.58 7.12
CA HIS A 105 14.07 15.81 6.60
C HIS A 105 15.58 15.90 6.90
N TYR A 106 16.36 16.29 5.91
CA TYR A 106 17.80 16.47 6.03
C TYR A 106 18.22 17.88 5.59
N ARG A 107 19.02 18.53 6.44
CA ARG A 107 19.53 19.90 6.27
C ARG A 107 21.04 19.92 6.43
N HIS A 108 21.72 20.77 5.66
CA HIS A 108 23.15 20.96 5.78
C HIS A 108 23.55 21.61 7.11
N ALA A 109 24.70 21.23 7.67
CA ALA A 109 25.17 21.75 8.94
C ALA A 109 25.48 23.27 8.92
N SER A 110 25.80 23.81 7.74
CA SER A 110 26.17 25.24 7.59
C SER A 110 24.97 26.19 7.43
N GLY A 111 23.74 25.70 7.27
CA GLY A 111 22.58 26.57 7.10
C GLY A 111 21.37 25.91 6.45
N ARG A 112 20.28 26.68 6.34
CA ARG A 112 19.07 26.33 5.58
C ARG A 112 19.32 26.48 4.08
N TYR A 113 18.70 25.61 3.28
CA TYR A 113 18.61 25.75 1.83
C TYR A 113 19.98 25.80 1.18
N ALA A 114 20.67 24.66 1.24
CA ALA A 114 22.09 24.55 0.92
C ALA A 114 22.40 23.44 -0.09
N PHE A 115 21.38 22.74 -0.60
CA PHE A 115 21.56 21.69 -1.59
C PHE A 115 20.89 22.07 -2.90
N SER A 116 21.65 22.03 -3.99
CA SER A 116 21.09 21.86 -5.34
C SER A 116 20.43 20.49 -5.46
N PHE A 117 19.62 20.28 -6.51
CA PHE A 117 18.93 19.00 -6.71
C PHE A 117 19.89 17.81 -6.75
N SER A 118 21.03 17.95 -7.45
CA SER A 118 22.04 16.90 -7.53
C SER A 118 22.76 16.63 -6.19
N GLU A 119 23.04 17.68 -5.41
CA GLU A 119 23.62 17.55 -4.07
C GLU A 119 22.64 16.92 -3.08
N ALA A 120 21.35 17.24 -3.20
CA ALA A 120 20.28 16.67 -2.40
C ALA A 120 20.16 15.15 -2.62
N GLN A 121 20.28 14.69 -3.87
CA GLN A 121 20.34 13.26 -4.18
C GLN A 121 21.58 12.62 -3.55
N ALA A 122 22.76 13.20 -3.79
CA ALA A 122 24.04 12.67 -3.31
C ALA A 122 24.10 12.60 -1.78
N VAL A 123 23.52 13.56 -1.07
CA VAL A 123 23.57 13.58 0.40
C VAL A 123 22.68 12.51 1.01
N CYS A 124 21.48 12.25 0.46
CA CYS A 124 20.65 11.13 0.89
C CYS A 124 21.38 9.79 0.69
N GLU A 125 22.04 9.60 -0.46
CA GLU A 125 22.83 8.39 -0.71
C GLU A 125 23.99 8.24 0.28
N SER A 126 24.68 9.34 0.61
CA SER A 126 25.83 9.33 1.53
C SER A 126 25.48 8.87 2.95
N ILE A 127 24.21 9.00 3.34
CA ILE A 127 23.69 8.59 4.66
C ILE A 127 22.89 7.27 4.59
N GLY A 128 23.00 6.52 3.49
CA GLY A 128 22.34 5.23 3.33
C GLY A 128 20.83 5.31 3.08
N ALA A 129 20.37 6.41 2.48
CA ALA A 129 18.99 6.65 2.10
C ALA A 129 18.90 6.97 0.60
N HIS A 130 17.68 7.16 0.10
CA HIS A 130 17.41 7.71 -1.23
C HIS A 130 16.61 9.01 -1.09
N ILE A 131 16.66 9.91 -2.07
CA ILE A 131 15.73 11.04 -2.08
C ILE A 131 14.28 10.52 -2.09
N ALA A 132 13.43 11.08 -1.24
CA ALA A 132 12.05 10.64 -1.12
C ALA A 132 11.24 10.96 -2.38
N THR A 133 10.32 10.08 -2.76
CA THR A 133 9.33 10.39 -3.79
C THR A 133 8.19 11.25 -3.23
N PRO A 134 7.43 11.96 -4.09
CA PRO A 134 6.21 12.64 -3.67
C PRO A 134 5.22 11.75 -2.92
N ASP A 135 5.03 10.51 -3.38
CA ASP A 135 4.10 9.58 -2.76
C ASP A 135 4.58 9.12 -1.38
N GLN A 136 5.89 8.95 -1.19
CA GLN A 136 6.48 8.63 0.11
C GLN A 136 6.30 9.79 1.10
N LEU A 137 6.51 11.04 0.67
CA LEU A 137 6.26 12.21 1.52
C LEU A 137 4.77 12.35 1.86
N LEU A 138 3.88 12.07 0.90
CA LEU A 138 2.44 12.09 1.11
C LEU A 138 1.98 10.99 2.08
N ALA A 139 2.53 9.79 1.97
CA ALA A 139 2.28 8.70 2.91
C ALA A 139 2.75 9.08 4.33
N ALA A 140 3.97 9.62 4.45
CA ALA A 140 4.48 10.10 5.75
C ALA A 140 3.59 11.21 6.34
N TYR A 141 3.06 12.11 5.51
CA TYR A 141 2.06 13.08 5.93
C TYR A 141 0.79 12.39 6.47
N TYR A 142 0.22 11.39 5.79
CA TYR A 142 -0.94 10.70 6.36
C TYR A 142 -0.64 9.98 7.69
N ASP A 143 0.62 9.66 7.96
CA ASP A 143 1.10 9.11 9.23
C ASP A 143 1.37 10.17 10.32
N GLY A 144 1.06 11.44 10.04
CA GLY A 144 1.21 12.55 11.00
C GLY A 144 2.53 13.32 10.88
N TYR A 145 3.37 13.02 9.89
CA TYR A 145 4.61 13.76 9.67
C TYR A 145 4.33 15.22 9.29
N GLU A 146 5.11 16.13 9.87
CA GLU A 146 5.01 17.57 9.64
C GLU A 146 6.41 18.20 9.63
N GLN A 147 6.65 19.07 8.66
CA GLN A 147 7.85 19.90 8.59
C GLN A 147 7.54 21.20 7.82
N CYS A 148 7.93 22.34 8.37
CA CYS A 148 7.74 23.66 7.75
C CYS A 148 9.03 24.19 7.12
N ASP A 149 9.70 23.33 6.36
CA ASP A 149 10.91 23.66 5.62
C ASP A 149 10.83 22.97 4.27
N ALA A 150 11.00 23.74 3.20
CA ALA A 150 10.87 23.25 1.83
C ALA A 150 12.08 22.38 1.46
N GLY A 151 11.81 21.21 0.87
CA GLY A 151 12.86 20.28 0.49
C GLY A 151 12.63 19.61 -0.86
N TRP A 152 13.73 19.23 -1.50
CA TRP A 152 13.74 18.48 -2.75
C TRP A 152 13.12 17.08 -2.60
N LEU A 153 12.46 16.65 -3.68
CA LEU A 153 11.94 15.30 -3.90
C LEU A 153 12.44 14.71 -5.21
N ALA A 154 12.27 13.39 -5.38
CA ALA A 154 12.80 12.62 -6.50
C ALA A 154 12.33 13.08 -7.89
N ASP A 155 11.18 13.76 -7.99
CA ASP A 155 10.62 14.32 -9.23
C ASP A 155 11.11 15.76 -9.52
N GLN A 156 12.15 16.21 -8.81
CA GLN A 156 12.66 17.59 -8.85
C GLN A 156 11.62 18.63 -8.40
N SER A 157 10.55 18.20 -7.73
CA SER A 157 9.65 19.14 -7.07
C SER A 157 10.16 19.51 -5.69
N VAL A 158 9.76 20.70 -5.23
CA VAL A 158 10.02 21.18 -3.87
C VAL A 158 8.71 21.20 -3.10
N ARG A 159 8.67 20.49 -1.98
CA ARG A 159 7.44 20.30 -1.20
C ARG A 159 7.72 20.33 0.30
N TYR A 160 6.68 20.47 1.12
CA TYR A 160 6.76 20.25 2.57
C TYR A 160 5.37 19.95 3.19
N PRO A 161 5.25 19.02 4.16
CA PRO A 161 3.97 18.61 4.75
C PRO A 161 3.60 19.43 6.01
N ILE A 162 2.36 19.91 6.12
CA ILE A 162 1.84 20.53 7.37
C ILE A 162 0.49 19.94 7.75
N GLN A 163 0.42 19.38 8.97
CA GLN A 163 -0.79 18.87 9.62
C GLN A 163 -1.62 20.00 10.20
N VAL A 164 -0.95 20.89 10.94
CA VAL A 164 -1.58 22.00 11.66
C VAL A 164 -1.12 23.33 11.05
N PRO A 165 -1.96 23.96 10.20
CA PRO A 165 -1.63 25.20 9.54
C PRO A 165 -1.29 26.30 10.54
N ARG A 166 -0.20 27.03 10.28
CA ARG A 166 0.28 28.13 11.12
C ARG A 166 0.93 29.22 10.27
N GLU A 167 0.99 30.43 10.83
CA GLU A 167 1.65 31.57 10.21
C GLU A 167 3.10 31.22 9.81
N GLY A 168 3.51 31.65 8.61
CA GLY A 168 4.81 31.31 8.01
C GLY A 168 4.86 29.96 7.28
N CYS A 169 3.85 29.09 7.44
CA CYS A 169 3.84 27.73 6.89
C CYS A 169 2.68 27.45 5.91
N TYR A 170 1.87 28.46 5.55
CA TYR A 170 0.67 28.26 4.75
C TYR A 170 0.96 27.75 3.33
N GLY A 171 2.01 28.26 2.68
CA GLY A 171 2.36 27.88 1.31
C GLY A 171 1.20 28.12 0.33
N ASP A 172 1.00 27.18 -0.57
CA ASP A 172 -0.04 27.14 -1.61
C ASP A 172 -1.41 26.62 -1.12
N MET A 173 -1.55 26.30 0.17
CA MET A 173 -2.74 25.62 0.71
C MET A 173 -3.71 26.54 1.48
N ASP A 174 -3.54 27.86 1.41
CA ASP A 174 -4.43 28.88 2.02
C ASP A 174 -4.81 28.60 3.49
N GLY A 175 -3.86 28.09 4.28
CA GLY A 175 -4.11 27.78 5.69
C GLY A 175 -4.86 26.46 5.94
N ARG A 176 -4.90 25.54 4.97
CA ARG A 176 -5.44 24.18 5.13
C ARG A 176 -4.33 23.14 5.34
N PRO A 177 -4.60 21.99 6.00
CA PRO A 177 -3.67 20.87 6.07
C PRO A 177 -3.33 20.31 4.68
N GLY A 178 -2.16 19.70 4.53
CA GLY A 178 -1.74 19.06 3.27
C GLY A 178 -0.23 19.05 3.01
N VAL A 179 0.16 18.66 1.81
CA VAL A 179 1.54 18.77 1.32
C VAL A 179 1.62 19.97 0.39
N ARG A 180 2.46 20.95 0.75
CA ARG A 180 2.65 22.18 -0.03
C ARG A 180 3.50 21.85 -1.23
N ASN A 181 3.22 22.47 -2.37
CA ASN A 181 3.92 22.17 -3.61
C ASN A 181 4.35 23.45 -4.34
N TYR A 182 5.67 23.64 -4.47
CA TYR A 182 6.24 24.74 -5.24
C TYR A 182 6.45 24.38 -6.72
N GLY A 183 6.13 23.14 -7.11
CA GLY A 183 6.31 22.62 -8.45
C GLY A 183 7.74 22.15 -8.70
N THR A 184 8.00 21.79 -9.95
CA THR A 184 9.36 21.51 -10.45
C THR A 184 10.09 22.83 -10.63
N LEU A 185 11.24 22.97 -9.96
CA LEU A 185 12.07 24.18 -9.95
C LEU A 185 13.40 23.93 -10.67
N GLU A 186 14.19 24.99 -10.91
CA GLU A 186 15.50 24.84 -11.57
C GLU A 186 16.47 24.03 -10.69
N PRO A 187 17.24 23.07 -11.24
CA PRO A 187 18.09 22.18 -10.45
C PRO A 187 19.14 22.87 -9.58
N GLU A 188 19.56 24.07 -9.98
CA GLU A 188 20.58 24.88 -9.29
C GLU A 188 20.02 25.70 -8.12
N GLU A 189 18.70 25.76 -7.95
CA GLU A 189 18.10 26.36 -6.76
C GLU A 189 18.50 25.57 -5.51
N LEU A 190 18.52 26.26 -4.36
CA LEU A 190 18.98 25.66 -3.11
C LEU A 190 17.82 25.44 -2.16
N PHE A 191 17.67 24.21 -1.69
CA PHE A 191 16.68 23.81 -0.71
C PHE A 191 17.27 22.80 0.29
N ASP A 192 16.46 22.38 1.26
CA ASP A 192 16.76 21.20 2.07
C ASP A 192 16.35 19.94 1.27
N VAL A 193 16.35 18.75 1.86
CA VAL A 193 15.94 17.52 1.16
C VAL A 193 15.14 16.60 2.08
N TYR A 194 14.18 15.89 1.51
CA TYR A 194 13.57 14.74 2.18
C TYR A 194 14.24 13.46 1.69
N CYS A 195 14.77 12.68 2.63
CA CYS A 195 15.33 11.38 2.37
C CYS A 195 14.37 10.29 2.84
N TYR A 196 14.46 9.14 2.19
CA TYR A 196 13.70 7.94 2.49
C TYR A 196 14.68 6.78 2.70
N VAL A 197 14.59 6.13 3.85
CA VAL A 197 15.26 4.86 4.09
C VAL A 197 14.25 3.74 3.99
N GLU A 198 14.49 2.82 3.06
CA GLU A 198 13.74 1.58 2.97
C GLU A 198 14.29 0.62 4.02
N HIS A 199 13.44 0.16 4.92
CA HIS A 199 13.72 -1.11 5.57
C HIS A 199 13.05 -2.17 4.67
N ILE A 200 13.79 -2.68 3.70
CA ILE A 200 13.33 -3.73 2.76
C ILE A 200 12.61 -4.82 3.60
N ASP A 201 11.32 -5.09 3.35
CA ASP A 201 10.82 -5.80 2.18
C ASP A 201 9.53 -5.21 1.53
N GLY A 202 9.64 -4.78 0.26
CA GLY A 202 8.58 -4.88 -0.77
C GLY A 202 7.85 -3.57 -1.14
N LYS A 203 8.10 -3.05 -2.35
CA LYS A 203 7.33 -1.94 -2.98
C LYS A 203 5.95 -2.37 -3.51
N GLU A 204 5.80 -3.66 -3.77
CA GLU A 204 4.55 -4.34 -4.06
C GLU A 204 4.71 -5.73 -3.46
N GLN A 205 3.67 -6.23 -2.80
CA GLN A 205 3.71 -7.57 -2.22
C GLN A 205 2.65 -8.44 -2.88
N GLN A 206 3.13 -9.49 -3.55
CA GLN A 206 2.28 -10.61 -3.91
C GLN A 206 2.21 -11.54 -2.70
N LEU A 207 1.04 -11.60 -2.10
CA LEU A 207 0.73 -12.52 -1.02
C LEU A 207 0.27 -13.82 -1.62
N VAL A 208 1.13 -14.83 -1.55
CA VAL A 208 0.81 -16.18 -1.98
C VAL A 208 0.05 -16.92 -0.88
N ASN A 209 -1.05 -17.57 -1.24
CA ASN A 209 -1.71 -18.55 -0.40
C ASN A 209 -1.00 -19.90 -0.54
N SER A 210 -0.88 -20.67 0.55
CA SER A 210 -0.12 -21.93 0.57
C SER A 210 -0.98 -23.19 0.75
N PHE A 211 -2.26 -23.14 0.33
CA PHE A 211 -3.14 -24.31 0.40
C PHE A 211 -2.55 -25.52 -0.37
N PRO A 212 -2.41 -26.69 0.27
CA PRO A 212 -1.95 -27.92 -0.39
C PRO A 212 -3.01 -28.56 -1.29
#